data_AF-A0A9J7YHZ9-F1
#
_entry.id   AF-A0A9J7YHZ9-F1
#
_cell.length_a   1.000
_cell.length_b   1.000
_cell.length_c   1.000
_cell.angle_alpha   90.00
_cell.angle_beta   90.00
_cell.angle_gamma   90.00
#
_symmetry.space_group_name_H-M   'P 1'
#
loop_
_entity.id
_entity.type
_entity.pdbx_description
1 polymer ?
#
loop_
_entity_poly.entity_id
_entity_poly.type
_entity_poly.pdbx_seq_one_letter_code
_entity_poly.pdbx_strand_id
1 'polypeptide(L)'
;MTAEVVKYFFPKLVELHNYTAAHSTHQKLSNWSTLNRNAFFKLNFHIPEETVKNIVVSTAKIEEKQFILLHYHIYQILLIINLQPLLNIMYSKCFTLLQILQIQVDRLEQLVHLKDLRIEDLTKHLERYKARNS
;
A
#
# COMPACT_ATOMS: atom_id res chain seq x y z
N MET A 1 0.76 -15.81 25.80
CA MET A 1 0.94 -14.35 25.61
C MET A 1 1.13 -13.96 24.14
N THR A 2 2.25 -14.24 23.47
CA THR A 2 2.46 -13.76 22.08
C THR A 2 1.38 -14.23 21.09
N ALA A 3 0.96 -15.50 21.20
CA ALA A 3 -0.12 -16.04 20.37
C ALA A 3 -1.48 -15.36 20.63
N GLU A 4 -1.77 -14.96 21.88
CA GLU A 4 -3.00 -14.24 22.24
C GLU A 4 -3.03 -12.84 21.63
N VAL A 5 -1.90 -12.13 21.62
CA VAL A 5 -1.82 -10.80 20.99
C VAL A 5 -2.09 -10.90 19.49
N VAL A 6 -1.48 -11.87 18.81
CA VAL A 6 -1.76 -12.09 17.38
C VAL A 6 -3.22 -12.52 17.16
N LYS A 7 -3.79 -13.34 18.04
CA LYS A 7 -5.21 -13.74 17.99
C LYS A 7 -6.15 -12.53 18.14
N TYR A 8 -5.82 -11.58 19.01
CA TYR A 8 -6.64 -10.39 19.24
C TYR A 8 -6.76 -9.54 17.96
N PHE A 9 -5.63 -9.26 17.30
CA PHE A 9 -5.63 -8.43 16.08
C PHE A 9 -6.01 -9.22 14.82
N PHE A 10 -5.66 -10.51 14.76
CA PHE A 10 -5.85 -11.37 13.59
C PHE A 10 -6.39 -12.75 13.99
N PRO A 11 -7.67 -12.85 14.40
CA PRO A 11 -8.22 -14.05 15.02
C PRO A 11 -8.20 -15.29 14.14
N LYS A 12 -8.11 -15.15 12.81
CA LYS A 12 -8.04 -16.27 11.86
C LYS A 12 -6.62 -16.83 11.66
N LEU A 13 -5.59 -16.14 12.14
CA LEU A 13 -4.18 -16.56 11.96
C LEU A 13 -3.67 -17.46 13.07
N VAL A 14 -4.34 -17.45 14.22
CA VAL A 14 -3.96 -18.21 15.41
C VAL A 14 -5.13 -19.03 15.91
N GLU A 15 -4.87 -20.30 16.16
CA GLU A 15 -5.79 -21.21 16.85
C GLU A 15 -5.18 -21.57 18.19
N LEU A 16 -5.71 -21.00 19.28
CA LEU A 16 -5.09 -21.12 20.60
C LEU A 16 -4.99 -22.57 21.10
N HIS A 17 -5.86 -23.48 20.63
CA HIS A 17 -5.79 -24.90 20.97
C HIS A 17 -4.51 -25.59 20.45
N ASN A 18 -3.82 -25.00 19.46
CA ASN A 18 -2.55 -25.51 18.95
C ASN A 18 -1.34 -25.10 19.82
N TYR A 19 -1.56 -24.36 20.91
CA TYR A 19 -0.50 -23.87 21.79
C TYR A 19 -0.75 -24.34 23.22
N THR A 20 -0.01 -25.36 23.65
CA THR A 20 -0.09 -25.88 25.01
C THR A 20 0.71 -25.00 25.98
N ALA A 21 0.21 -24.81 27.20
CA ALA A 21 0.96 -24.11 28.25
C ALA A 21 2.27 -24.86 28.51
N ALA A 22 3.40 -24.15 28.39
CA ALA A 22 4.72 -24.78 28.32
C ALA A 22 5.65 -24.28 29.44
N HIS A 23 6.10 -25.20 30.29
CA HIS A 23 7.17 -24.96 31.26
C HIS A 23 8.54 -25.46 30.76
N SER A 24 8.55 -26.37 29.77
CA SER A 24 9.78 -26.91 29.19
C SER A 24 10.25 -26.12 27.96
N THR A 25 11.57 -25.97 27.84
CA THR A 25 12.25 -25.33 26.70
C THR A 25 11.83 -25.95 25.37
N HIS A 26 11.73 -27.28 25.29
CA HIS A 26 11.35 -27.98 24.07
C HIS A 26 9.93 -27.63 23.60
N GLN A 27 8.97 -27.57 24.52
CA GLN A 27 7.59 -27.21 24.17
C GLN A 27 7.46 -25.73 23.80
N LYS A 28 8.17 -24.84 24.50
CA LYS A 28 8.24 -23.41 24.12
C LYS A 28 8.79 -23.24 22.70
N LEU A 29 9.85 -23.97 22.34
CA LEU A 29 10.42 -23.98 20.99
C LEU A 29 9.39 -24.42 19.95
N SER A 30 8.69 -25.53 20.20
CA SER A 30 7.64 -26.03 19.30
C SER A 30 6.51 -25.01 19.10
N ASN A 31 6.04 -24.38 20.19
CA ASN A 31 5.01 -23.34 20.16
C ASN A 31 5.47 -22.12 19.35
N TRP A 32 6.69 -21.63 19.56
CA TRP A 32 7.24 -20.50 18.81
C TRP A 32 7.45 -20.82 17.34
N SER A 33 7.97 -22.01 17.00
CA SER A 33 8.11 -22.46 15.62
C SER A 33 6.77 -22.53 14.90
N THR A 34 5.72 -23.01 15.59
CA THR A 34 4.36 -23.06 15.04
C THR A 34 3.79 -21.66 14.83
N LEU A 35 3.96 -20.74 15.79
CA LEU A 35 3.54 -19.34 15.66
C LEU A 35 4.24 -18.63 14.50
N ASN A 36 5.54 -18.83 14.37
CA ASN A 36 6.37 -18.23 13.33
C ASN A 36 5.94 -18.69 11.93
N ARG A 37 5.71 -20.01 11.78
CA ARG A 37 5.37 -20.62 10.49
C ARG A 37 3.92 -20.35 10.06
N ASN A 38 2.99 -20.32 11.01
CA ASN A 38 1.56 -20.21 10.68
C ASN A 38 1.04 -18.77 10.68
N ALA A 39 1.45 -17.96 11.67
CA ALA A 39 0.90 -16.63 11.88
C ALA A 39 1.86 -15.54 11.41
N PHE A 40 3.11 -15.54 11.87
CA PHE A 40 4.06 -14.47 11.51
C PHE A 40 4.41 -14.47 10.02
N PHE A 41 4.54 -15.64 9.40
CA PHE A 41 4.72 -15.73 7.95
C PHE A 41 3.60 -15.02 7.17
N LYS A 42 2.34 -15.19 7.58
CA LYS A 42 1.17 -14.53 6.96
C LYS A 42 1.15 -13.02 7.21
N LEU A 43 1.83 -12.55 8.26
CA LEU A 43 2.05 -11.14 8.56
C LEU A 43 3.34 -10.60 7.90
N ASN A 44 4.03 -11.41 7.09
CA ASN A 44 5.34 -11.06 6.53
C ASN A 44 6.34 -10.63 7.62
N PHE A 45 6.30 -11.31 8.76
CA PHE A 45 7.23 -11.16 9.87
C PHE A 45 8.00 -12.47 10.03
N HIS A 46 9.32 -12.42 9.93
CA HIS A 46 10.15 -13.60 10.04
C HIS A 46 11.10 -13.49 11.22
N ILE A 47 10.98 -14.43 12.15
CA ILE A 47 11.95 -14.59 13.24
C ILE A 47 12.88 -15.75 12.87
N PRO A 48 14.21 -15.53 12.76
CA PRO A 48 15.16 -16.62 12.49
C PRO A 48 15.10 -17.70 13.58
N GLU A 49 15.33 -18.95 13.21
CA GLU A 49 15.26 -20.08 14.16
C GLU A 49 16.24 -19.94 15.33
N GLU A 50 17.43 -19.39 15.08
CA GLU A 50 18.40 -19.06 16.13
C GLU A 50 17.84 -18.04 17.13
N THR A 51 17.12 -17.03 16.65
CA THR A 51 16.45 -16.05 17.52
C THR A 51 15.34 -16.72 18.32
N VAL A 52 14.58 -17.65 17.73
CA VAL A 52 13.57 -18.44 18.45
C VAL A 52 14.21 -19.27 19.57
N LYS A 53 15.35 -19.91 19.32
CA LYS A 53 16.12 -20.63 20.36
C LYS A 53 16.55 -19.69 21.48
N ASN A 54 17.04 -18.50 21.15
CA ASN A 54 17.49 -17.50 22.12
C ASN A 54 16.34 -16.92 22.97
N ILE A 55 15.16 -16.70 22.37
CA ILE A 55 13.93 -16.33 23.08
C ILE A 55 13.60 -17.40 24.13
N VAL A 56 13.57 -18.66 23.71
CA VAL A 56 13.11 -19.79 24.52
C VAL A 56 14.04 -20.13 25.69
N VAL A 57 15.36 -19.90 25.54
CA VAL A 57 16.40 -20.21 26.54
C VAL A 57 16.47 -19.18 27.69
N SER A 58 15.67 -18.11 27.63
CA SER A 58 15.48 -17.11 28.71
C SER A 58 16.50 -15.97 28.69
N THR A 59 16.22 -14.97 27.87
CA THR A 59 16.60 -13.59 28.18
C THR A 59 15.34 -12.74 28.06
N ALA A 60 14.78 -12.30 29.18
CA ALA A 60 13.58 -11.46 29.22
C ALA A 60 13.68 -10.27 28.25
N LYS A 61 14.89 -9.72 28.11
CA LYS A 61 15.24 -8.65 27.16
C LYS A 61 15.02 -9.01 25.69
N ILE A 62 15.30 -10.25 25.27
CA ILE A 62 15.09 -10.70 23.88
C ILE A 62 13.60 -10.90 23.64
N GLU A 63 12.87 -11.50 24.58
CA GLU A 63 11.42 -11.66 24.48
C GLU A 63 10.70 -10.31 24.38
N GLU A 64 11.09 -9.34 25.22
CA GLU A 64 10.57 -7.97 25.22
C GLU A 64 10.85 -7.25 23.89
N LYS A 65 12.09 -7.33 23.38
CA LYS A 65 12.45 -6.74 22.09
C LYS A 65 11.59 -7.29 20.96
N GLN A 66 11.38 -8.60 20.92
CA GLN A 66 10.59 -9.23 19.86
C GLN A 66 9.10 -8.91 19.99
N PHE A 67 8.60 -8.74 21.22
CA PHE A 67 7.26 -8.26 21.47
C PHE A 67 7.05 -6.83 20.95
N ILE A 68 7.98 -5.91 21.22
CA ILE A 68 7.92 -4.53 20.71
C ILE A 68 7.96 -4.52 19.17
N LEU A 69 8.86 -5.30 18.55
CA LEU A 69 8.95 -5.40 17.10
C LEU A 69 7.65 -5.94 16.47
N LEU A 70 7.07 -6.98 17.07
CA LEU A 70 5.79 -7.52 16.62
C LEU A 70 4.67 -6.48 16.76
N HIS A 71 4.60 -5.76 17.87
CA HIS A 71 3.58 -4.74 18.09
C HIS A 71 3.69 -3.60 17.06
N TYR A 72 4.91 -3.13 16.80
CA TYR A 72 5.18 -2.13 15.77
C TYR A 72 4.75 -2.64 14.38
N HIS A 73 5.12 -3.87 14.02
CA HIS A 73 4.76 -4.46 12.73
C HIS A 73 3.23 -4.60 12.57
N ILE A 74 2.53 -5.10 13.60
CA ILE A 74 1.06 -5.16 13.62
C ILE A 74 0.46 -3.77 13.39
N TYR A 75 0.97 -2.74 14.06
CA TYR A 75 0.51 -1.36 13.86
C TYR A 75 0.72 -0.89 12.42
N GLN A 76 1.89 -1.17 11.81
CA GLN A 76 2.17 -0.84 10.41
C GLN A 76 1.19 -1.55 9.46
N ILE A 77 0.93 -2.85 9.66
CA ILE A 77 -0.04 -3.60 8.86
C ILE A 77 -1.43 -2.98 8.98
N LEU A 78 -1.88 -2.68 10.21
CA LEU A 78 -3.19 -2.07 10.44
C LEU A 78 -3.28 -0.69 9.78
N LEU A 79 -2.22 0.12 9.87
CA LEU A 79 -2.16 1.42 9.21
C LEU A 79 -2.28 1.27 7.69
N ILE A 80 -1.53 0.35 7.09
CA ILE A 80 -1.57 0.06 5.66
C ILE A 80 -2.98 -0.39 5.25
N ILE A 81 -3.56 -1.38 5.93
CA ILE A 81 -4.90 -1.90 5.61
C ILE A 81 -5.97 -0.79 5.67
N ASN A 82 -5.88 0.11 6.64
CA ASN A 82 -6.86 1.20 6.79
C ASN A 82 -6.65 2.33 5.77
N LEU A 83 -5.41 2.62 5.36
CA LEU A 83 -5.12 3.73 4.44
C LEU A 83 -5.12 3.31 2.96
N GLN A 84 -4.81 2.06 2.63
CA GLN A 84 -4.72 1.57 1.25
C GLN A 84 -6.00 1.81 0.43
N PRO A 85 -7.23 1.60 0.95
CA PRO A 85 -8.45 1.88 0.20
C PRO A 85 -8.57 3.36 -0.18
N LEU A 86 -8.26 4.26 0.75
CA LEU A 86 -8.28 5.71 0.52
C LEU A 86 -7.24 6.11 -0.53
N LEU A 87 -6.05 5.53 -0.45
CA LEU A 87 -4.98 5.75 -1.41
C LEU A 87 -5.41 5.29 -2.82
N ASN A 88 -6.03 4.11 -2.94
CA ASN A 88 -6.55 3.60 -4.21
C ASN A 88 -7.64 4.52 -4.80
N ILE A 89 -8.55 5.03 -3.96
CA ILE A 89 -9.58 6.00 -4.39
C ILE A 89 -8.92 7.29 -4.90
N MET A 90 -7.91 7.79 -4.19
CA MET A 90 -7.17 8.99 -4.58
C MET A 90 -6.49 8.81 -5.93
N TYR A 91 -5.79 7.69 -6.14
CA TYR A 91 -5.16 7.37 -7.41
C TYR A 91 -6.18 7.24 -8.55
N SER A 92 -7.30 6.55 -8.32
CA SER A 92 -8.36 6.43 -9.32
C SER A 92 -8.94 7.80 -9.70
N LYS A 93 -9.22 8.66 -8.72
CA LYS A 93 -9.71 10.02 -8.97
C LYS A 93 -8.69 10.85 -9.75
N CYS A 94 -7.42 10.80 -9.34
CA CYS A 94 -6.33 11.50 -10.00
C CYS A 94 -6.21 11.05 -11.47
N PHE A 95 -6.27 9.75 -11.72
CA PHE A 95 -6.24 9.19 -13.06
C PHE A 95 -7.39 9.70 -13.94
N THR A 96 -8.63 9.69 -13.44
CA THR A 96 -9.78 10.23 -14.18
C THR A 96 -9.64 11.72 -14.47
N LEU A 97 -9.14 12.51 -13.50
CA LEU A 97 -8.89 13.94 -13.70
C LEU A 97 -7.84 14.17 -14.80
N LEU A 98 -6.76 13.39 -14.82
CA LEU A 98 -5.74 13.48 -15.87
C LEU A 98 -6.33 13.16 -17.25
N GLN A 99 -7.19 12.15 -17.36
CA GLN A 99 -7.86 11.83 -18.63
C GLN A 99 -8.77 12.96 -19.12
N ILE A 100 -9.56 13.56 -18.21
CA ILE A 100 -10.43 14.68 -18.57
C ILE A 100 -9.61 15.89 -19.02
N LEU A 101 -8.54 16.21 -18.29
CA LEU A 101 -7.65 17.30 -18.64
C LEU A 101 -7.02 17.08 -20.02
N GLN A 102 -6.58 15.85 -20.33
CA GLN A 102 -6.04 15.53 -21.66
C GLN A 102 -7.07 15.80 -22.76
N ILE A 103 -8.31 15.32 -22.60
CA ILE A 103 -9.38 15.56 -23.58
C ILE A 103 -9.65 17.07 -23.75
N GLN A 104 -9.58 17.85 -22.67
CA GLN A 104 -9.75 19.30 -22.75
C GLN A 104 -8.61 19.98 -23.50
N VAL A 105 -7.36 19.56 -23.26
CA VAL A 105 -6.19 20.05 -24.00
C VAL A 105 -6.36 19.77 -25.50
N ASP A 106 -6.67 18.53 -25.87
CA ASP A 106 -6.84 18.14 -27.28
C ASP A 106 -7.94 18.97 -27.98
N ARG A 107 -9.06 19.24 -27.29
CA ARG A 107 -10.14 20.08 -27.83
C ARG A 107 -9.72 21.54 -28.01
N LEU A 108 -8.94 22.07 -27.08
CA LEU A 108 -8.43 23.44 -27.19
C LEU A 108 -7.45 23.56 -28.36
N GLU A 109 -6.57 22.58 -28.54
CA GLU A 109 -5.65 22.53 -29.68
C GLU A 109 -6.39 22.50 -31.01
N GLN A 110 -7.46 21.69 -31.13
CA GLN A 110 -8.32 21.66 -32.32
C GLN A 110 -8.99 23.02 -32.58
N LEU A 111 -9.49 23.68 -31.54
CA LEU A 111 -10.14 24.99 -31.68
C LEU A 111 -9.16 26.07 -32.11
N VAL A 112 -7.93 26.06 -31.59
CA VAL A 112 -6.86 26.97 -32.00
C VAL A 112 -6.55 26.75 -33.47
N HIS A 113 -6.35 25.50 -33.90
CA HIS A 113 -6.08 25.17 -35.30
C HIS A 113 -7.18 25.67 -36.25
N LEU A 114 -8.46 25.46 -35.91
CA LEU A 114 -9.58 25.94 -36.73
C LEU A 114 -9.64 27.48 -36.79
N LYS A 115 -9.32 28.17 -35.69
CA LYS A 115 -9.25 29.63 -35.65
C LYS A 115 -8.13 30.16 -36.56
N ASP A 116 -6.97 29.51 -36.56
CA ASP A 116 -5.84 29.89 -37.41
C ASP A 116 -6.18 29.76 -38.91
N LEU A 117 -6.80 28.64 -39.30
CA LEU A 117 -7.27 28.44 -40.67
C LEU A 117 -8.27 29.53 -41.11
N ARG A 118 -9.17 29.93 -40.22
CA ARG A 118 -10.15 30.98 -40.52
C ARG A 118 -9.50 32.36 -40.61
N ILE A 119 -8.53 32.66 -39.75
CA ILE A 119 -7.75 33.90 -39.82
C ILE A 119 -7.02 33.95 -41.17
N GLU A 120 -6.40 32.87 -41.61
CA GLU A 120 -5.72 32.80 -42.91
C GLU A 120 -6.67 33.06 -44.09
N ASP A 121 -7.82 32.39 -44.12
CA ASP A 121 -8.85 32.59 -45.17
C ASP A 121 -9.36 34.04 -45.23
N LEU A 122 -9.69 34.62 -44.07
CA LEU A 122 -10.15 36.01 -43.99
C LEU A 122 -9.06 37.00 -44.39
N THR A 123 -7.81 36.73 -44.01
CA THR A 123 -6.65 37.55 -44.40
C THR A 123 -6.47 37.53 -45.91
N LYS A 124 -6.55 36.35 -46.54
CA LYS A 124 -6.50 36.22 -48.02
C LYS A 124 -7.62 36.99 -48.71
N HIS A 125 -8.85 36.93 -48.18
CA HIS A 125 -9.97 37.70 -48.73
C HIS A 125 -9.77 39.21 -48.60
N LEU A 126 -9.27 39.68 -47.46
CA LEU A 126 -8.98 41.09 -47.23
C LEU A 126 -7.93 41.62 -48.22
N GLU A 127 -6.84 40.88 -48.42
CA GLU A 127 -5.78 41.27 -49.36
C GLU A 127 -6.29 41.32 -50.81
N ARG A 128 -7.14 40.36 -51.21
CA ARG A 128 -7.81 40.41 -52.53
C ARG A 128 -8.72 41.63 -52.68
N TYR A 129 -9.43 42.01 -51.62
CA TYR A 129 -10.33 43.18 -51.65
C TYR A 129 -9.53 44.49 -51.76
N LYS A 130 -8.46 44.63 -50.97
CA LYS A 130 -7.55 45.79 -51.05
C LYS A 130 -6.94 45.91 -52.44
N ALA A 131 -6.42 44.81 -53.00
CA ALA A 131 -5.82 44.78 -54.33
C ALA A 131 -6.78 45.18 -55.48
N ARG A 132 -8.10 45.03 -55.29
CA ARG A 132 -9.11 45.46 -56.28
C ARG A 132 -9.52 46.93 -56.15
N ASN A 133 -9.34 47.51 -54.97
CA ASN A 133 -9.75 48.88 -54.65
C ASN A 133 -8.55 49.85 -54.53
N SER A 134 -7.33 49.36 -54.76
CA SER A 134 -6.10 50.15 -54.91
C SER A 134 -5.83 50.39 -56.39
#